data_AF-A0A1I6KPX2-F1
#
_entry.id   AF-A0A1I6KPX2-F1
#
_cell.length_a   1.000
_cell.length_b   1.000
_cell.length_c   1.000
_cell.angle_alpha   90.00
_cell.angle_beta   90.00
_cell.angle_gamma   90.00
#
_symmetry.space_group_name_H-M   'P 1'
#
loop_
_entity.id
_entity.type
_entity.pdbx_description
1 polymer ?
#
loop_
_entity_poly.entity_id
_entity_poly.type
_entity_poly.pdbx_seq_one_letter_code
_entity_poly.pdbx_strand_id
1 'polypeptide(L)' 'MATEVTLYIGPETAYRKFRFTEASAWDAVRSQILTAMDAGKGTIEIAWKGDTIVYVYSPYLMVTWVDKTVE' A
#
# COMPACT_ATOMS: atom_id res chain seq x y z
N MET A 1 -2.27 5.87 18.56
CA MET A 1 -0.94 5.33 18.25
C MET A 1 -0.63 5.78 16.83
N ALA A 2 0.41 6.59 16.63
CA ALA A 2 0.77 7.05 15.29
C ALA A 2 1.44 5.89 14.55
N THR A 3 0.78 5.34 13.53
CA THR A 3 1.37 4.31 12.69
C THR A 3 2.09 5.02 11.55
N GLU A 4 3.43 4.97 11.55
CA GLU A 4 4.21 5.41 10.41
C GLU A 4 4.49 4.19 9.53
N VAL A 5 3.74 4.08 8.43
CA VAL A 5 3.90 2.97 7.49
C VAL A 5 4.47 3.48 6.18
N THR A 6 5.48 2.78 5.67
CA THR A 6 5.96 3.00 4.30
C THR A 6 5.60 1.82 3.42
N LEU A 7 4.76 2.05 2.43
CA LEU A 7 4.38 1.08 1.41
C LEU A 7 5.23 1.28 0.16
N TYR A 8 5.68 0.17 -0.42
CA TYR A 8 6.44 0.07 -1.65
C TYR A 8 5.64 -0.78 -2.64
N ILE A 9 5.36 -0.23 -3.82
CA ILE A 9 4.66 -0.93 -4.90
C ILE A 9 5.53 -0.96 -6.15
N GLY A 10 5.77 -2.16 -6.69
CA GLY A 10 6.54 -2.38 -7.91
C GLY A 10 7.86 -3.13 -7.67
N PRO A 11 8.62 -3.42 -8.74
CA PRO A 11 9.88 -4.14 -8.65
C PRO A 11 10.93 -3.33 -7.89
N GLU A 12 11.92 -4.00 -7.29
CA GLU A 12 12.97 -3.35 -6.49
C GLU A 12 13.73 -2.24 -7.24
N THR A 13 13.83 -2.34 -8.56
CA THR A 13 14.50 -1.36 -9.42
C THR A 13 13.68 -0.09 -9.69
N ALA A 14 12.37 -0.10 -9.41
CA ALA A 14 11.46 1.01 -9.74
C ALA A 14 10.25 1.10 -8.79
N TYR A 15 10.43 0.79 -7.50
CA TYR A 15 9.31 0.85 -6.56
C TYR A 15 8.81 2.28 -6.38
N ARG A 16 7.50 2.44 -6.25
CA ARG A 16 6.88 3.67 -5.80
C ARG A 16 6.66 3.63 -4.29
N LYS A 17 7.05 4.70 -3.62
CA LYS A 17 6.98 4.83 -2.16
C LYS A 17 5.77 5.66 -1.74
N PHE A 18 4.99 5.14 -0.81
CA PHE A 18 3.88 5.83 -0.14
C PHE A 18 4.12 5.82 1.36
N ARG A 19 3.94 6.97 2.01
CA ARG A 19 4.06 7.09 3.48
C ARG A 19 2.69 7.40 4.04
N PHE A 20 2.25 6.56 4.96
CA PHE A 20 1.03 6.73 5.73
C PHE A 20 1.43 7.16 7.14
N THR A 21 0.85 8.27 7.59
CA THR A 21 0.98 8.79 8.96
C THR A 21 -0.33 8.66 9.74
N GLU A 22 -1.41 8.34 9.04
CA GLU A 22 -2.75 8.12 9.59
C GLU A 22 -3.08 6.63 9.53
N ALA A 23 -3.44 6.06 10.68
CA ALA A 23 -3.73 4.64 10.79
C ALA A 23 -4.95 4.23 9.95
N SER A 24 -5.99 5.07 9.87
CA SER A 24 -7.19 4.81 9.05
C SER A 24 -6.88 4.77 7.55
N ALA A 25 -6.03 5.68 7.07
CA ALA A 25 -5.60 5.70 5.68
C ALA A 25 -4.79 4.45 5.32
N TRP A 26 -3.91 4.01 6.22
CA TRP A 26 -3.17 2.75 6.04
C TRP A 26 -4.10 1.54 6.06
N ASP A 27 -5.02 1.46 7.02
CA ASP A 27 -5.93 0.32 7.17
C ASP A 27 -6.78 0.08 5.92
N ALA A 28 -7.29 1.15 5.31
CA ALA A 28 -8.05 1.09 4.06
C ALA A 28 -7.22 0.53 2.90
N VAL A 29 -5.96 0.95 2.75
CA VAL A 29 -5.06 0.45 1.71
C VAL A 29 -4.63 -0.99 1.99
N ARG A 30 -4.31 -1.30 3.24
CA ARG A 30 -3.93 -2.64 3.70
C ARG A 30 -5.04 -3.65 3.44
N SER A 31 -6.30 -3.32 3.72
CA SER A 31 -7.45 -4.19 3.46
C SER A 31 -7.60 -4.51 1.97
N GLN A 32 -7.39 -3.52 1.09
CA GLN A 32 -7.42 -3.73 -0.37
C GLN A 32 -6.29 -4.66 -0.83
N ILE A 33 -5.07 -4.48 -0.30
CA ILE A 33 -3.93 -5.36 -0.60
C ILE A 33 -4.25 -6.79 -0.21
N LEU A 34 -4.71 -7.03 1.03
CA LEU A 34 -5.02 -8.38 1.51
C LEU A 34 -6.15 -9.03 0.71
N THR A 35 -7.18 -8.26 0.38
CA THR A 35 -8.29 -8.74 -0.46
C THR A 35 -7.81 -9.14 -1.85
N ALA A 36 -6.95 -8.32 -2.46
CA ALA A 36 -6.39 -8.61 -3.78
C ALA A 36 -5.43 -9.81 -3.76
N MET A 37 -4.68 -10.00 -2.67
CA MET A 37 -3.84 -11.17 -2.44
C MET A 37 -4.67 -12.45 -2.37
N ASP A 38 -5.75 -12.45 -1.58
CA ASP A 38 -6.65 -13.60 -1.44
C ASP A 38 -7.33 -13.97 -2.77
N ALA A 39 -7.78 -12.97 -3.52
CA ALA A 39 -8.39 -13.17 -4.84
C ALA A 39 -7.37 -13.50 -5.96
N GLY A 40 -6.05 -13.40 -5.68
CA GLY A 40 -4.98 -13.54 -6.67
C GLY A 40 -4.91 -12.41 -7.72
N LYS A 41 -5.79 -11.42 -7.63
CA LYS A 41 -5.86 -10.21 -8.47
C LYS A 41 -6.71 -9.16 -7.77
N GLY A 42 -6.49 -7.90 -8.08
CA GLY A 42 -7.36 -6.84 -7.59
C GLY A 42 -6.83 -5.45 -7.91
N THR A 43 -7.48 -4.43 -7.38
CA THR A 43 -7.03 -3.05 -7.47
C THR A 43 -6.70 -2.52 -6.08
N ILE A 44 -5.65 -1.71 -6.00
CA ILE A 44 -5.22 -1.00 -4.80
C ILE A 44 -5.28 0.48 -5.11
N GLU A 45 -6.18 1.18 -4.44
CA GLU A 45 -6.41 2.61 -4.60
C GLU A 45 -5.72 3.36 -3.47
N ILE A 46 -4.90 4.34 -3.83
CA ILE A 46 -4.12 5.16 -2.90
C ILE A 46 -4.37 6.63 -3.21
N ALA A 47 -4.90 7.36 -2.22
CA ALA A 47 -5.00 8.81 -2.29
C ALA A 47 -3.60 9.44 -2.21
N TRP A 48 -3.25 10.27 -3.19
CA TRP A 48 -1.95 10.93 -3.26
C TRP A 48 -2.06 12.32 -3.88
N LYS A 49 -1.70 13.36 -3.11
CA LYS A 49 -1.66 14.77 -3.56
C LYS A 49 -2.96 15.29 -4.21
N GLY A 50 -4.12 14.77 -3.78
CA GLY A 50 -5.43 15.15 -4.32
C GLY A 50 -5.92 14.28 -5.48
N ASP A 51 -5.06 13.39 -5.99
CA ASP A 51 -5.42 12.37 -6.97
C ASP A 51 -5.60 11.00 -6.30
N THR A 52 -6.25 10.07 -7.00
CA THR A 52 -6.29 8.65 -6.62
C THR A 52 -5.45 7.85 -7.60
N ILE A 53 -4.40 7.21 -7.10
CA ILE A 53 -3.57 6.31 -7.89
C ILE A 53 -4.14 4.90 -7.74
N VAL A 54 -4.37 4.24 -8.86
CA VAL A 54 -4.87 2.86 -8.90
C VAL A 54 -3.76 1.94 -9.37
N TYR A 55 -3.43 0.94 -8.56
CA TYR A 55 -2.54 -0.15 -8.92
C TYR A 55 -3.33 -1.41 -9.18
N VAL A 56 -2.98 -2.16 -10.22
CA VAL A 56 -3.54 -3.49 -10.46
C VAL A 56 -2.64 -4.52 -9.78
N TYR A 57 -3.11 -5.07 -8.67
CA TYR A 57 -2.48 -6.21 -8.05
C TYR A 57 -2.62 -7.44 -8.95
N SER A 58 -1.49 -8.08 -9.20
CA SER A 58 -1.36 -9.33 -9.93
C SER A 58 -0.28 -10.15 -9.21
N PRO A 59 -0.16 -11.47 -9.45
CA PRO A 59 0.89 -12.29 -8.84
C PRO A 59 2.33 -11.82 -9.13
N TYR A 60 2.50 -10.87 -10.06
CA TYR A 60 3.79 -10.25 -10.41
C TYR A 60 3.98 -8.86 -9.80
N LEU A 61 2.95 -8.27 -9.16
CA LEU A 61 3.08 -6.99 -8.49
C LEU A 61 3.66 -7.21 -7.08
N MET A 62 4.94 -6.90 -6.93
CA MET A 62 5.58 -6.89 -5.62
C MET A 62 5.01 -5.74 -4.78
N VAL A 63 4.41 -6.09 -3.65
CA VAL A 63 3.90 -5.15 -2.65
C VAL A 63 4.58 -5.47 -1.33
N THR A 64 5.31 -4.50 -0.79
CA THR A 64 6.06 -4.64 0.47
C THR A 64 5.80 -3.40 1.32
N TRP A 65 5.68 -3.53 2.63
CA TRP A 65 5.59 -2.36 3.52
C TRP A 65 6.45 -2.53 4.76
N VAL A 66 6.78 -1.40 5.39
CA VAL A 66 7.52 -1.30 6.64
C VAL A 66 6.67 -0.55 7.64
N ASP A 67 6.25 -1.23 8.70
CA ASP A 67 5.61 -0.65 9.87
C ASP A 67 6.69 -0.11 10.82
N LYS A 68 6.68 1.19 11.07
CA LYS A 68 7.40 1.78 12.20
C LYS A 68 6.41 2.05 13.31
N THR A 69 6.49 1.23 14.35
CA THR A 69 5.85 1.54 15.63
C THR A 69 6.62 2.71 16.24
N VAL A 70 5.98 3.87 16.33
CA VAL A 70 6.54 5.00 17.08
C VAL A 70 6.08 4.80 18.53
N GLU A 71 6.98 4.28 19.38
CA GLU A 71 6.82 4.26 20.84
C GLU A 71 6.84 5.68 21.42
#